data_AF-A0A059F042-F1
#
_entry.id   AF-A0A059F042-F1
#
_cell.length_a   1.000
_cell.length_b   1.000
_cell.length_c   1.000
_cell.angle_alpha   90.00
_cell.angle_beta   90.00
_cell.angle_gamma   90.00
#
_symmetry.space_group_name_H-M   'P 1'
#
loop_
_entity.id
_entity.type
_entity.pdbx_description
1 polymer ?
#
loop_
_entity_poly.entity_id
_entity_poly.type
_entity_poly.pdbx_seq_one_letter_code
_entity_poly.pdbx_strand_id
1 'polypeptide(L)'
;MKKFYQFYLIFCIFTLLEIIAAIIYIRMSIKEVKGKGILVYPALIYASVGYFLGNFFTFTSLSFAVIAQNYNALIFYFYLSCNIILSSFCYAPFSYRSYLYLTFLMPQILEVLFVFYNFNLYARKILFLRNRKIGSDIRLKKILNVSKV
;
A
#
# COMPACT_ATOMS: atom_id res chain seq x y z
N MET A 1 11.78 -20.23 -2.14
CA MET A 1 12.23 -18.84 -2.37
C MET A 1 11.68 -18.24 -3.67
N LYS A 2 11.63 -18.97 -4.80
CA LYS A 2 11.04 -18.47 -6.08
C LYS A 2 9.67 -17.79 -5.94
N LYS A 3 8.71 -18.41 -5.22
CA LYS A 3 7.36 -17.83 -5.00
C LYS A 3 7.36 -16.46 -4.31
N PHE A 4 8.34 -16.21 -3.45
CA PHE A 4 8.47 -14.94 -2.71
C PHE A 4 8.95 -13.80 -3.61
N TYR A 5 9.94 -14.08 -4.46
CA TYR A 5 10.42 -13.12 -5.46
C TYR A 5 9.36 -12.86 -6.53
N GLN A 6 8.64 -13.90 -6.98
CA GLN A 6 7.53 -13.75 -7.91
C GLN A 6 6.43 -12.84 -7.36
N PHE A 7 6.04 -13.02 -6.10
CA PHE A 7 5.09 -12.12 -5.45
C PHE A 7 5.58 -10.68 -5.42
N TYR A 8 6.83 -10.44 -5.00
CA TYR A 8 7.36 -9.09 -4.90
C TYR A 8 7.43 -8.41 -6.27
N LEU A 9 7.78 -9.18 -7.31
CA LEU A 9 7.81 -8.68 -8.69
C LEU A 9 6.39 -8.32 -9.18
N ILE A 10 5.40 -9.18 -8.92
CA ILE A 10 3.99 -8.90 -9.25
C ILE A 10 3.49 -7.66 -8.50
N PHE A 11 3.83 -7.52 -7.22
CA PHE A 11 3.51 -6.32 -6.45
C PHE A 11 4.12 -5.06 -7.08
N CYS A 12 5.41 -5.07 -7.43
CA CYS A 12 6.04 -3.94 -8.11
C CYS A 12 5.35 -3.60 -9.44
N ILE A 13 4.86 -4.60 -10.19
CA ILE A 13 4.11 -4.37 -11.42
C ILE A 13 2.78 -3.66 -11.13
N PHE A 14 2.05 -4.06 -10.07
CA PHE A 14 0.81 -3.40 -9.66
C PHE A 14 1.06 -1.93 -9.29
N THR A 15 2.05 -1.67 -8.44
CA THR A 15 2.38 -0.30 -8.03
C THR A 15 2.80 0.58 -9.23
N LEU A 16 3.52 0.00 -10.20
CA LEU A 16 3.88 0.71 -11.43
C LEU A 16 2.65 1.03 -12.29
N LEU A 17 1.71 0.07 -12.41
CA LEU A 17 0.42 0.27 -13.07
C LEU A 17 -0.41 1.38 -12.42
N GLU A 18 -0.46 1.43 -11.08
CA GLU A 18 -1.14 2.48 -10.33
C GLU A 18 -0.54 3.87 -10.61
N ILE A 19 0.79 3.99 -10.62
CA ILE A 19 1.48 5.24 -10.93
C ILE A 19 1.16 5.70 -12.36
N ILE A 20 1.18 4.79 -13.34
CA ILE A 20 0.82 5.13 -14.73
C ILE A 20 -0.63 5.58 -14.82
N ALA A 21 -1.56 4.85 -14.21
CA ALA A 21 -2.98 5.18 -14.21
C ALA A 21 -3.23 6.56 -13.57
N ALA A 22 -2.54 6.86 -12.46
CA ALA A 22 -2.62 8.15 -11.79
C ALA A 22 -2.09 9.29 -12.66
N ILE A 23 -0.96 9.12 -13.34
CA ILE A 23 -0.40 10.13 -14.25
C ILE A 23 -1.40 10.43 -15.38
N ILE A 24 -2.00 9.39 -15.96
CA ILE A 24 -3.01 9.55 -17.02
C ILE A 24 -4.22 10.33 -16.48
N TYR A 25 -4.74 9.94 -15.31
CA TYR A 25 -5.86 10.61 -14.65
C TYR A 25 -5.59 12.10 -14.38
N ILE A 26 -4.42 12.42 -13.82
CA ILE A 26 -4.02 13.80 -13.51
C ILE A 26 -3.90 14.61 -14.81
N ARG A 27 -3.28 14.06 -15.86
CA ARG A 27 -3.14 14.73 -17.15
C ARG A 27 -4.50 15.01 -17.80
N MET A 28 -5.42 14.05 -17.76
CA MET A 28 -6.78 14.24 -18.28
C MET A 28 -7.53 15.30 -17.48
N SER A 29 -7.45 15.24 -16.15
CA SER A 29 -8.11 16.22 -15.27
C SER A 29 -7.60 17.64 -15.50
N ILE A 30 -6.27 17.83 -15.66
CA ILE A 30 -5.68 19.14 -15.97
C ILE A 30 -6.15 19.64 -17.35
N LYS A 31 -6.18 18.78 -18.37
CA LYS A 31 -6.66 19.15 -19.71
C LYS A 31 -8.12 19.60 -19.68
N GLU A 32 -8.96 18.93 -18.91
CA GLU A 32 -10.37 19.29 -18.76
C GLU A 32 -10.56 20.63 -18.06
N VAL A 33 -9.84 20.88 -16.95
CA VAL A 33 -9.93 22.17 -16.23
C VAL A 33 -9.47 23.32 -17.12
N LYS A 34 -8.35 23.13 -17.86
CA LYS A 34 -7.89 24.10 -18.86
C LYS A 34 -8.88 24.30 -20.00
N GLY A 35 -9.54 23.23 -20.48
CA GLY A 35 -10.55 23.29 -21.52
C GLY A 35 -11.81 24.08 -21.12
N LYS A 36 -12.10 24.15 -19.81
CA LYS A 36 -13.17 25.00 -19.25
C LYS A 36 -12.74 26.47 -19.06
N GLY A 37 -11.50 26.83 -19.40
CA GLY A 37 -10.95 28.18 -19.22
C GLY A 37 -10.63 28.52 -17.75
N ILE A 38 -10.61 27.53 -16.86
CA ILE A 38 -10.40 27.74 -15.43
C ILE A 38 -8.94 27.48 -15.08
N LEU A 39 -8.37 28.31 -14.20
CA LEU A 39 -7.05 28.06 -13.61
C LEU A 39 -7.07 26.75 -12.82
N VAL A 40 -6.00 25.98 -12.90
CA VAL A 40 -5.91 24.69 -12.21
C VAL A 40 -6.08 24.91 -10.70
N TYR A 41 -7.12 24.29 -10.13
CA TYR A 41 -7.43 24.42 -8.71
C TYR A 41 -6.27 23.90 -7.85
N PRO A 42 -5.84 24.63 -6.79
CA PRO A 42 -4.82 24.14 -5.87
C PRO A 42 -5.17 22.79 -5.25
N ALA A 43 -6.46 22.53 -4.99
CA ALA A 43 -6.95 21.25 -4.49
C ALA A 43 -6.60 20.06 -5.40
N LEU A 44 -6.59 20.25 -6.72
CA LEU A 44 -6.21 19.21 -7.67
C LEU A 44 -4.71 18.90 -7.60
N ILE A 45 -3.88 19.92 -7.41
CA ILE A 45 -2.43 19.77 -7.23
C ILE A 45 -2.14 19.07 -5.88
N TYR A 46 -2.78 19.51 -4.80
CA TYR A 46 -2.64 18.90 -3.48
C TYR A 46 -3.09 17.44 -3.46
N ALA A 47 -4.23 17.11 -4.07
CA ALA A 47 -4.71 15.73 -4.17
C ALA A 47 -3.75 14.86 -5.00
N SER A 48 -3.21 15.40 -6.10
CA SER A 48 -2.23 14.69 -6.93
C SER A 48 -0.95 14.36 -6.15
N VAL A 49 -0.39 15.35 -5.43
CA VAL A 49 0.82 15.17 -4.61
C VAL A 49 0.55 14.21 -3.44
N GLY A 50 -0.58 14.37 -2.76
CA GLY A 50 -1.00 13.48 -1.66
C GLY A 50 -1.14 12.03 -2.13
N TYR A 51 -1.66 11.82 -3.34
CA TYR A 51 -1.75 10.50 -3.93
C TYR A 51 -0.38 9.87 -4.19
N PHE A 52 0.53 10.59 -4.85
CA PHE A 52 1.89 10.09 -5.09
C PHE A 52 2.63 9.75 -3.79
N LEU A 53 2.50 10.61 -2.78
CA LEU A 53 3.07 10.35 -1.45
C LEU A 53 2.43 9.12 -0.79
N GLY A 54 1.11 8.97 -0.89
CA GLY A 54 0.39 7.79 -0.41
C GLY A 54 0.92 6.51 -1.02
N ASN A 55 1.01 6.44 -2.35
CA ASN A 55 1.58 5.31 -3.07
C ASN A 55 3.05 5.05 -2.74
N PHE A 56 3.83 6.10 -2.53
CA PHE A 56 5.21 5.95 -2.10
C PHE A 56 5.31 5.32 -0.70
N PHE A 57 4.45 5.74 0.24
CA PHE A 57 4.42 5.17 1.58
C PHE A 57 3.89 3.73 1.61
N THR A 58 2.89 3.39 0.80
CA THR A 58 2.43 1.99 0.66
C THR A 58 3.53 1.11 0.06
N PHE A 59 4.20 1.58 -1.00
CA PHE A 59 5.31 0.85 -1.61
C PHE A 59 6.49 0.61 -0.64
N THR A 60 6.91 1.65 0.07
CA THR A 60 8.03 1.56 1.02
C THR A 60 7.69 0.70 2.22
N SER A 61 6.46 0.81 2.77
CA SER A 61 6.00 0.00 3.89
C SER A 61 5.94 -1.49 3.53
N LEU A 62 5.37 -1.85 2.36
CA LEU A 62 5.36 -3.26 1.94
C LEU A 62 6.76 -3.77 1.59
N SER A 63 7.57 -2.98 0.88
CA SER A 63 8.95 -3.37 0.56
C SER A 63 9.77 -3.63 1.84
N PHE A 64 9.61 -2.77 2.85
CA PHE A 64 10.26 -2.96 4.14
C PHE A 64 9.69 -4.17 4.90
N ALA A 65 8.37 -4.39 4.86
CA ALA A 65 7.75 -5.57 5.44
C ALA A 65 8.28 -6.88 4.83
N VAL A 66 8.46 -6.90 3.51
CA VAL A 66 8.95 -8.06 2.75
C VAL A 66 10.45 -8.30 2.99
N ILE A 67 11.28 -7.26 2.93
CA ILE A 67 12.75 -7.39 3.06
C ILE A 67 13.14 -7.63 4.52
N ALA A 68 12.67 -6.78 5.44
CA ALA A 68 13.05 -6.83 6.85
C ALA A 68 12.21 -7.83 7.67
N GLN A 69 11.20 -8.44 7.04
CA GLN A 69 10.26 -9.36 7.69
C GLN A 69 9.60 -8.74 8.93
N ASN A 70 9.26 -7.46 8.81
CA ASN A 70 8.73 -6.66 9.91
C ASN A 70 7.19 -6.61 9.84
N TYR A 71 6.55 -7.14 10.87
CA TYR A 71 5.10 -7.18 10.99
C TYR A 71 4.47 -5.78 11.13
N ASN A 72 5.13 -4.84 11.81
CA ASN A 72 4.59 -3.50 12.02
C ASN A 72 4.50 -2.74 10.69
N ALA A 73 5.49 -2.90 9.82
CA ALA A 73 5.49 -2.29 8.49
C ALA A 73 4.36 -2.84 7.60
N LEU A 74 4.01 -4.12 7.78
CA LEU A 74 2.88 -4.73 7.11
C LEU A 74 1.54 -4.13 7.57
N ILE A 75 1.39 -3.86 8.88
CA ILE A 75 0.21 -3.16 9.41
C ILE A 75 0.12 -1.75 8.84
N PHE A 76 1.25 -1.03 8.77
CA PHE A 76 1.30 0.31 8.17
C PHE A 76 0.88 0.31 6.70
N TYR A 77 1.30 -0.71 5.93
CA TYR A 77 0.85 -0.89 4.57
C TYR A 77 -0.68 -1.00 4.50
N PHE A 78 -1.29 -1.93 5.25
CA PHE A 78 -2.74 -2.11 5.23
C PHE A 78 -3.50 -0.86 5.69
N TYR A 79 -3.00 -0.18 6.71
CA TYR A 79 -3.60 1.07 7.20
C TYR A 79 -3.64 2.14 6.10
N LEU A 80 -2.50 2.37 5.43
CA LEU A 80 -2.40 3.36 4.36
C LEU A 80 -3.24 2.98 3.14
N SER A 81 -3.13 1.73 2.68
CA SER A 81 -3.89 1.25 1.51
C SER A 81 -5.40 1.30 1.74
N CYS A 82 -5.89 0.89 2.91
CA CYS A 82 -7.30 1.01 3.25
C CYS A 82 -7.77 2.47 3.30
N ASN A 83 -6.96 3.38 3.84
CA ASN A 83 -7.29 4.79 3.92
C ASN A 83 -7.39 5.43 2.52
N ILE A 84 -6.46 5.09 1.61
CA ILE A 84 -6.52 5.55 0.22
C ILE A 84 -7.76 4.99 -0.48
N ILE A 85 -8.09 3.72 -0.30
CA ILE A 85 -9.28 3.10 -0.91
C ILE A 85 -10.57 3.76 -0.37
N LEU A 86 -10.69 3.91 0.96
CA LEU A 86 -11.86 4.51 1.61
C LEU A 86 -12.06 5.96 1.19
N SER A 87 -11.01 6.78 1.25
CA SER A 87 -11.06 8.16 0.78
C SER A 87 -11.46 8.23 -0.69
N SER A 88 -10.92 7.33 -1.52
CA SER A 88 -11.28 7.25 -2.93
C SER A 88 -12.77 6.91 -3.12
N PHE A 89 -13.32 5.94 -2.40
CA PHE A 89 -14.75 5.65 -2.44
C PHE A 89 -15.62 6.84 -2.01
N CYS A 90 -15.19 7.60 -1.00
CA CYS A 90 -15.90 8.81 -0.57
C CYS A 90 -15.91 9.91 -1.63
N TYR A 91 -14.83 10.07 -2.40
CA TYR A 91 -14.73 11.09 -3.45
C TYR A 91 -15.33 10.64 -4.80
N ALA A 92 -15.45 9.34 -5.04
CA ALA A 92 -15.99 8.78 -6.28
C ALA A 92 -17.36 9.36 -6.72
N PRO A 93 -18.38 9.51 -5.86
CA PRO A 93 -19.69 10.05 -6.28
C PRO A 93 -19.65 11.55 -6.64
N PHE A 94 -18.65 12.28 -6.17
CA PHE A 94 -18.48 13.70 -6.45
C PHE A 94 -17.59 13.96 -7.68
N SER A 95 -17.07 12.90 -8.31
CA SER A 95 -16.26 13.00 -9.52
C SER A 95 -17.13 13.15 -10.77
N TYR A 96 -16.85 14.18 -11.56
CA TYR A 96 -17.52 14.44 -12.85
C TYR A 96 -17.35 13.29 -13.86
N ARG A 97 -16.29 12.47 -13.69
CA ARG A 97 -16.01 11.28 -14.50
C ARG A 97 -15.61 10.11 -13.60
N SER A 98 -16.60 9.55 -12.92
CA SER A 98 -16.45 8.39 -12.03
C SER A 98 -15.78 7.18 -12.71
N TYR A 99 -15.96 7.00 -14.03
CA TYR A 99 -15.32 5.92 -14.79
C TYR A 99 -13.78 6.02 -14.80
N LEU A 100 -13.22 7.23 -14.96
CA LEU A 100 -11.76 7.44 -14.92
C LEU A 100 -11.21 7.14 -13.52
N TYR A 101 -12.00 7.51 -12.51
CA TYR A 101 -11.68 7.26 -11.11
C TYR A 101 -11.70 5.76 -10.77
N LEU A 102 -12.64 5.00 -11.35
CA LEU A 102 -12.73 3.55 -11.21
C LEU A 102 -11.59 2.79 -11.88
N THR A 103 -11.19 3.18 -13.09
CA THR A 103 -9.99 2.60 -13.76
C THR A 103 -8.73 2.77 -12.93
N PHE A 104 -8.70 3.82 -12.13
CA PHE A 104 -7.61 4.15 -11.24
C PHE A 104 -7.68 3.37 -9.90
N LEU A 105 -8.88 3.15 -9.35
CA LEU A 105 -9.12 2.43 -8.09
C LEU A 105 -8.97 0.90 -8.22
N MET A 106 -9.27 0.37 -9.40
CA MET A 106 -9.25 -1.08 -9.66
C MET A 106 -7.88 -1.74 -9.44
N PRO A 107 -6.76 -1.22 -9.98
CA PRO A 107 -5.43 -1.75 -9.70
C PRO A 107 -5.12 -1.83 -8.20
N GLN A 108 -5.52 -0.81 -7.44
CA GLN A 108 -5.25 -0.70 -6.01
C GLN A 108 -6.05 -1.70 -5.17
N ILE A 109 -7.31 -1.93 -5.54
CA ILE A 109 -8.11 -3.00 -4.91
C ILE A 109 -7.50 -4.38 -5.23
N LEU A 110 -7.11 -4.61 -6.47
CA LEU A 110 -6.50 -5.88 -6.88
C LEU A 110 -5.16 -6.12 -6.17
N GLU A 111 -4.35 -5.07 -6.00
CA GLU A 111 -3.09 -5.13 -5.25
C GLU A 111 -3.35 -5.57 -3.81
N VAL A 112 -4.25 -4.91 -3.09
CA VAL A 112 -4.57 -5.23 -1.69
C VAL A 112 -5.13 -6.65 -1.55
N LEU A 113 -6.03 -7.07 -2.46
CA LEU A 113 -6.55 -8.44 -2.47
C LEU A 113 -5.44 -9.46 -2.73
N PHE A 114 -4.51 -9.16 -3.63
CA PHE A 114 -3.37 -10.03 -3.92
C PHE A 114 -2.42 -10.15 -2.73
N VAL A 115 -2.12 -9.05 -2.04
CA VAL A 115 -1.32 -9.05 -0.81
C VAL A 115 -2.02 -9.84 0.30
N PHE A 116 -3.34 -9.67 0.44
CA PHE A 116 -4.14 -10.39 1.42
C PHE A 116 -4.21 -11.91 1.14
N TYR A 117 -4.41 -12.31 -0.11
CA TYR A 117 -4.43 -13.72 -0.51
C TYR A 117 -3.11 -14.43 -0.19
N ASN A 118 -1.98 -13.75 -0.41
CA ASN A 118 -0.67 -14.31 -0.12
C ASN A 118 -0.22 -14.11 1.33
N PHE A 119 -1.03 -13.48 2.19
CA PHE A 119 -0.70 -13.14 3.58
C PHE A 119 -0.21 -14.34 4.40
N ASN A 120 -0.83 -15.52 4.21
CA ASN A 120 -0.46 -16.75 4.91
C ASN A 120 1.00 -17.18 4.69
N LEU A 121 1.57 -16.89 3.51
CA LEU A 121 2.97 -17.19 3.20
C LEU A 121 3.93 -16.28 3.97
N TYR A 122 3.55 -15.03 4.21
CA TYR A 122 4.36 -14.03 4.94
C TYR A 122 4.22 -14.17 6.44
N ALA A 123 2.98 -14.26 6.94
CA ALA A 123 2.66 -14.29 8.36
C ALA A 123 3.37 -15.42 9.08
N ARG A 124 3.38 -16.64 8.51
CA ARG A 124 4.11 -17.78 9.10
C ARG A 124 5.62 -17.54 9.16
N LYS A 125 6.21 -16.95 8.13
CA LYS A 125 7.66 -16.73 8.06
C LYS A 125 8.11 -15.61 9.01
N ILE A 126 7.32 -14.54 9.06
CA ILE A 126 7.52 -13.40 9.98
C ILE A 126 7.33 -13.84 11.43
N LEU A 127 6.28 -14.60 11.75
CA LEU A 127 6.05 -15.16 13.09
C LEU A 127 7.15 -16.14 13.49
N PHE A 128 7.60 -17.00 12.58
CA PHE A 128 8.70 -17.92 12.85
C PHE A 128 10.01 -17.18 13.17
N LEU A 129 10.36 -16.15 12.38
CA LEU A 129 11.56 -15.34 12.63
C LEU A 129 11.44 -14.46 13.87
N ARG A 130 10.26 -13.93 14.18
CA ARG A 130 9.97 -13.22 15.43
C ARG A 130 10.11 -14.17 16.63
N ASN A 131 9.51 -15.35 16.57
CA ASN A 131 9.59 -16.36 17.63
C ASN A 131 11.03 -16.87 17.79
N ARG A 132 11.81 -16.98 16.71
CA ARG A 132 13.24 -17.32 16.77
C ARG A 132 14.05 -16.21 17.44
N LYS A 133 13.77 -14.93 17.13
CA LYS A 133 14.41 -13.78 17.80
C LYS A 133 14.07 -13.72 19.29
N ILE A 134 12.80 -13.90 19.65
CA ILE A 134 12.33 -13.96 21.04
C ILE A 134 12.97 -15.15 21.77
N GLY A 135 13.03 -16.32 21.13
CA GLY A 135 13.67 -17.53 21.65
C GLY A 135 15.21 -17.46 21.69
N SER A 136 15.84 -16.48 21.05
CA SER A 136 17.28 -16.19 21.18
C SER A 136 17.57 -15.04 22.16
N ASP A 137 16.55 -14.32 22.61
CA ASP A 137 16.73 -13.16 23.48
C ASP A 137 16.96 -13.62 24.93
N ILE A 138 18.20 -13.46 25.38
CA ILE A 138 18.66 -13.90 26.71
C ILE A 138 17.91 -13.15 27.82
N ARG A 139 17.54 -11.88 27.61
CA ARG A 139 16.77 -11.09 28.58
C ARG A 139 15.36 -11.65 28.75
N LEU A 140 14.73 -12.02 27.65
CA LEU A 140 13.37 -12.55 27.63
C LEU A 140 13.32 -13.98 28.20
N LYS A 141 14.35 -14.80 27.94
CA LYS A 141 14.54 -16.08 28.65
C LYS A 141 14.72 -15.91 30.16
N LYS A 142 15.48 -14.89 30.58
CA LYS A 142 15.69 -14.60 32.00
C LYS A 142 14.38 -14.22 32.68
N ILE A 143 13.54 -13.40 32.03
CA ILE A 143 12.21 -13.03 32.55
C ILE A 143 11.25 -14.22 32.57
N LEU A 144 11.21 -15.04 31.51
CA LEU A 144 10.34 -16.22 31.42
C LEU A 144 10.75 -17.34 32.39
N ASN A 145 12.04 -17.51 32.68
CA ASN A 145 12.50 -18.46 33.69
C ASN A 145 12.16 -18.02 35.13
N VAL A 146 11.97 -16.71 35.37
CA VAL A 146 11.54 -16.19 36.68
C VAL A 146 10.02 -16.36 36.87
N SER A 147 9.25 -16.51 35.77
CA SER A 147 7.81 -16.77 35.81
C SER A 147 7.42 -18.21 36.16
N LYS A 148 8.39 -19.13 36.33
CA LYS A 148 8.15 -20.45 36.92
C LYS A 148 8.32 -20.36 38.45
N VAL A 149 7.40 -19.67 39.11
CA VAL A 149 7.10 -19.82 40.55
C VAL A 149 5.60 -19.74 40.71
#